data_AF-X0Y237-F1
#
_entry.id   AF-X0Y237-F1
#
_cell.length_a   1.000
_cell.length_b   1.000
_cell.length_c   1.000
_cell.angle_alpha   90.00
_cell.angle_beta   90.00
_cell.angle_gamma   90.00
#
_symmetry.space_group_name_H-M   'P 1'
#
loop_
_entity.id
_entity.type
_entity.pdbx_description
1 polymer ?
#
loop_
_entity_poly.entity_id
_entity_poly.type
_entity_poly.pdbx_seq_one_letter_code
_entity_poly.pdbx_strand_id
1 'polypeptide(L)'
;WGNLKPGIGLALFLAKQGKKVTVVGKERKLGKDINPSFKWRYVGYLRDNSVPAYNDSEIEEITDDGVTIRTYDGYRIPIKADTVVCTVREA
;
A
#
# COMPACT_ATOMS: atom_id res chain seq x y z
N TRP A 1 2.87 4.78 -0.29
CA TRP A 1 3.96 4.05 0.37
C TRP A 1 3.75 4.06 1.88
N GLY A 2 3.72 2.89 2.50
CA GLY A 2 3.34 2.66 3.89
C GLY A 2 2.11 1.74 3.97
N ASN A 3 2.30 0.52 4.48
CA ASN A 3 1.26 -0.50 4.61
C ASN A 3 0.76 -0.67 6.06
N LEU A 4 0.92 0.37 6.88
CA LEU A 4 0.40 0.48 8.24
C LEU A 4 -0.97 1.17 8.27
N LYS A 5 -1.56 1.33 9.46
CA LYS A 5 -2.91 1.87 9.67
C LYS A 5 -3.22 3.15 8.89
N PRO A 6 -2.35 4.19 8.84
CA PRO A 6 -2.64 5.41 8.07
C PRO A 6 -2.77 5.14 6.57
N GLY A 7 -1.84 4.37 6.00
CA GLY A 7 -1.84 4.02 4.59
C GLY A 7 -3.07 3.21 4.20
N ILE A 8 -3.49 2.27 5.04
CA ILE A 8 -4.72 1.49 4.84
C ILE A 8 -5.97 2.36 4.86
N GLY A 9 -6.06 3.26 5.85
CA GLY A 9 -7.22 4.17 5.97
C GLY A 9 -7.34 5.09 4.77
N LEU A 10 -6.23 5.72 4.38
CA LEU A 10 -6.17 6.60 3.20
C LEU A 10 -6.50 5.83 1.92
N ALA A 11 -5.93 4.64 1.74
CA ALA A 11 -6.16 3.83 0.54
C ALA A 11 -7.63 3.46 0.39
N LEU A 12 -8.28 3.04 1.48
CA LEU A 12 -9.70 2.72 1.47
C LEU A 12 -10.57 3.96 1.21
N PHE A 13 -10.22 5.10 1.79
CA PHE A 13 -10.92 6.36 1.56
C PHE A 13 -10.89 6.76 0.08
N LEU A 14 -9.70 6.77 -0.54
CA LEU A 14 -9.53 7.12 -1.95
C LEU A 14 -10.19 6.09 -2.89
N ALA A 15 -10.09 4.80 -2.58
CA ALA A 15 -10.72 3.75 -3.37
C ALA A 15 -12.26 3.87 -3.37
N LYS A 16 -12.87 4.22 -2.22
CA LYS A 16 -14.31 4.50 -2.14
C LYS A 16 -14.75 5.73 -2.94
N GLN A 17 -13.83 6.64 -3.24
CA GLN A 17 -14.07 7.77 -4.16
C GLN A 17 -13.86 7.40 -5.64
N GLY A 18 -13.68 6.11 -5.95
CA GLY A 18 -13.49 5.61 -7.31
C GLY A 18 -12.07 5.75 -7.86
N LYS A 19 -11.08 6.09 -7.01
CA LYS A 19 -9.68 6.17 -7.43
C LYS A 19 -9.07 4.77 -7.50
N LYS A 20 -8.17 4.55 -8.47
CA LYS A 20 -7.35 3.34 -8.53
C LYS A 20 -6.20 3.50 -7.55
N VAL A 21 -6.13 2.62 -6.56
CA VAL A 21 -5.14 2.72 -5.48
C VAL A 21 -4.38 1.42 -5.36
N THR A 22 -3.08 1.51 -5.16
CA THR A 22 -2.21 0.39 -4.79
C THR A 22 -1.48 0.73 -3.50
N VAL A 23 -1.47 -0.20 -2.54
CA VAL A 23 -0.70 -0.06 -1.31
C VAL A 23 0.65 -0.76 -1.49
N VAL A 24 1.74 -0.10 -1.11
CA VAL A 24 3.09 -0.66 -1.10
C VAL A 24 3.71 -0.37 0.26
N GLY A 25 4.36 -1.35 0.90
CA GLY A 25 5.11 -1.07 2.12
C GLY A 25 6.06 -2.18 2.56
N LYS A 26 7.00 -1.77 3.41
CA LYS A 26 8.11 -2.58 3.93
C LYS A 26 7.67 -3.68 4.88
N GLU A 27 6.54 -3.52 5.58
CA GLU A 27 6.14 -4.54 6.54
C GLU A 27 5.70 -5.81 5.82
N ARG A 28 6.10 -6.96 6.35
CA ARG A 28 5.71 -8.27 5.80
C ARG A 28 4.20 -8.52 5.83
N LYS A 29 3.48 -7.89 6.76
CA LYS A 29 2.02 -8.00 6.90
C LYS A 29 1.36 -6.63 6.84
N LEU A 30 0.40 -6.48 5.93
CA LEU A 30 -0.50 -5.33 5.86
C LEU A 30 -1.14 -5.04 7.23
N GLY A 31 -1.07 -3.81 7.72
CA GLY A 31 -1.74 -3.36 8.94
C GLY A 31 -1.24 -4.08 10.18
N LYS A 32 0.09 -4.20 10.32
CA LYS A 32 0.73 -4.82 11.50
C LYS A 32 0.37 -4.10 12.81
N ASP A 33 0.11 -2.79 12.74
CA ASP A 33 -0.27 -1.91 13.84
C ASP A 33 -1.80 -1.80 14.06
N ILE A 34 -2.59 -2.60 13.34
CA ILE A 34 -4.04 -2.71 13.53
C ILE A 34 -4.34 -3.88 14.47
N ASN A 35 -5.21 -3.66 15.45
CA ASN A 35 -5.68 -4.73 16.32
C ASN A 35 -6.21 -5.92 15.48
N PRO A 36 -5.77 -7.16 15.77
CA PRO A 36 -6.11 -8.34 14.98
C PRO A 36 -7.60 -8.53 14.71
N SER A 37 -8.47 -8.22 15.68
CA SER A 37 -9.93 -8.38 15.55
C SER A 37 -10.53 -7.50 14.45
N PHE A 38 -9.92 -6.35 14.17
CA PHE A 38 -10.37 -5.44 13.11
C PHE A 38 -9.64 -5.64 11.79
N LYS A 39 -8.44 -6.23 11.82
CA LYS A 39 -7.56 -6.36 10.66
C LYS A 39 -8.23 -7.08 9.49
N TRP A 40 -8.92 -8.20 9.76
CA TRP A 40 -9.58 -8.99 8.71
C TRP A 40 -10.65 -8.15 7.97
N ARG A 41 -11.37 -7.30 8.70
CA ARG A 41 -12.41 -6.43 8.14
C ARG A 41 -11.84 -5.37 7.21
N TYR A 42 -10.74 -4.73 7.58
CA TYR A 42 -10.06 -3.77 6.71
C TYR A 42 -9.47 -4.44 5.46
N VAL A 43 -8.89 -5.63 5.59
CA VAL A 43 -8.41 -6.41 4.44
C VAL A 43 -9.56 -6.77 3.52
N GLY A 44 -10.71 -7.17 4.07
CA GLY A 44 -11.95 -7.39 3.32
C GLY A 44 -12.36 -6.15 2.52
N TYR A 45 -12.43 -4.99 3.17
CA TYR A 45 -12.79 -3.74 2.50
C TYR A 45 -11.83 -3.34 1.39
N LEU A 46 -10.52 -3.51 1.58
CA LEU A 46 -9.54 -3.24 0.51
C LEU A 46 -9.76 -4.19 -0.68
N ARG A 47 -10.02 -5.47 -0.42
CA ARG A 47 -10.30 -6.45 -1.48
C ARG A 47 -11.60 -6.13 -2.23
N ASP A 48 -12.66 -5.78 -1.51
CA ASP A 48 -13.96 -5.42 -2.10
C ASP A 48 -13.86 -4.16 -2.97
N ASN A 49 -12.90 -3.28 -2.67
CA ASN A 49 -12.60 -2.08 -3.45
C ASN A 49 -11.43 -2.29 -4.44
N SER A 50 -11.02 -3.54 -4.70
CA SER A 50 -9.96 -3.89 -5.66
C SER A 50 -8.63 -3.16 -5.43
N VAL A 51 -8.25 -2.96 -4.17
CA VAL A 51 -6.98 -2.33 -3.78
C VAL A 51 -5.91 -3.40 -3.58
N PRO A 52 -4.99 -3.60 -4.54
CA PRO A 52 -3.85 -4.49 -4.34
C PRO A 52 -2.88 -3.94 -3.28
N ALA A 53 -2.21 -4.85 -2.58
CA ALA A 53 -1.21 -4.52 -1.57
C ALA A 53 0.08 -5.33 -1.78
N TYR A 54 1.16 -4.63 -2.09
CA TYR A 54 2.52 -5.17 -2.13
C TYR A 54 3.16 -4.99 -0.75
N ASN A 55 3.28 -6.10 -0.04
CA ASN A 55 3.94 -6.17 1.27
C ASN A 55 5.38 -6.61 1.09
N ASP A 56 6.21 -6.41 2.12
CA ASP A 56 7.62 -6.79 2.08
C ASP A 56 8.33 -6.22 0.83
N SER A 57 7.97 -4.98 0.50
CA SER A 57 8.38 -4.30 -0.72
C SER A 57 8.81 -2.87 -0.43
N GLU A 58 9.85 -2.42 -1.12
CA GLU A 58 10.41 -1.08 -1.01
C GLU A 58 10.27 -0.32 -2.33
N ILE A 59 10.18 1.01 -2.29
CA ILE A 59 10.29 1.83 -3.50
C ILE A 59 11.77 1.95 -3.83
N GLU A 60 12.13 1.55 -5.04
CA GLU A 60 13.49 1.67 -5.56
C GLU A 60 13.67 2.97 -6.35
N GLU A 61 12.68 3.34 -7.15
CA GLU A 61 12.72 4.52 -8.01
C GLU A 61 11.32 5.13 -8.15
N ILE A 62 11.25 6.46 -8.23
CA ILE A 62 10.04 7.22 -8.57
C ILE A 62 10.34 8.02 -9.83
N THR A 63 9.49 7.88 -10.84
CA THR A 63 9.57 8.60 -12.11
C THR A 63 8.26 9.35 -12.37
N ASP A 64 8.21 10.13 -13.44
CA ASP A 64 6.99 10.84 -13.84
C ASP A 64 5.83 9.88 -14.21
N ASP A 65 6.14 8.63 -14.58
CA ASP A 65 5.15 7.61 -14.95
C ASP A 65 4.65 6.77 -13.75
N GLY A 66 5.32 6.85 -12.60
CA GLY A 66 4.95 6.10 -11.39
C GLY A 66 6.13 5.66 -10.53
N VAL A 67 6.08 4.42 -10.04
CA VAL A 67 7.09 3.89 -9.10
C VAL A 67 7.55 2.50 -9.50
N THR A 68 8.85 2.24 -9.36
CA THR A 68 9.40 0.88 -9.41
C THR A 68 9.56 0.39 -7.99
N ILE A 69 8.92 -0.73 -7.65
CA ILE A 69 9.08 -1.37 -6.34
C ILE A 69 10.03 -2.55 -6.46
N ARG A 70 10.78 -2.81 -5.38
CA ARG A 70 11.60 -3.99 -5.20
C ARG A 70 11.00 -4.86 -4.10
N THR A 71 10.67 -6.10 -4.43
CA THR A 71 10.17 -7.10 -3.48
C THR A 71 11.33 -7.69 -2.66
N TYR A 72 11.03 -8.35 -1.54
CA TYR A 72 12.03 -8.98 -0.67
C TYR A 72 12.94 -10.01 -1.37
N ASP A 73 12.45 -10.67 -2.42
CA ASP A 73 13.16 -11.64 -3.25
C ASP A 73 13.89 -10.99 -4.44
N GLY A 74 13.88 -9.66 -4.53
CA GLY A 74 14.67 -8.89 -5.48
C GLY A 74 13.99 -8.61 -6.83
N TYR A 75 12.74 -9.03 -7.03
CA TYR A 75 12.02 -8.67 -8.26
C TYR A 75 11.69 -7.19 -8.29
N ARG A 76 11.80 -6.62 -9.49
CA ARG A 76 11.47 -5.22 -9.79
C ARG A 76 10.12 -5.19 -10.48
N ILE A 77 9.15 -4.51 -9.88
CA ILE A 77 7.79 -4.41 -10.41
C ILE A 77 7.47 -2.94 -10.66
N PRO A 78 7.31 -2.50 -11.93
CA PRO A 78 6.86 -1.15 -12.23
C PRO A 78 5.36 -1.03 -11.95
N ILE A 79 4.98 0.03 -11.24
CA ILE A 79 3.60 0.39 -10.90
C ILE A 79 3.34 1.79 -11.42
N LYS A 80 2.45 1.91 -12.42
CA LYS A 80 2.00 3.21 -12.91
C LYS A 80 1.18 3.92 -11.86
N ALA A 81 1.48 5.20 -11.61
CA ALA A 81 0.74 6.01 -10.66
C ALA A 81 0.92 7.49 -10.98
N ASP A 82 -0.18 8.23 -11.00
CA ASP A 82 -0.15 9.69 -11.19
C ASP A 82 0.21 10.43 -9.88
N THR A 83 0.13 9.75 -8.74
CA THR A 83 0.39 10.34 -7.41
C THR A 83 0.93 9.29 -6.45
N VAL A 84 2.02 9.63 -5.76
CA VAL A 84 2.62 8.80 -4.71
C VAL A 84 2.41 9.47 -3.35
N VAL A 85 1.63 8.85 -2.48
CA VAL A 85 1.44 9.37 -1.11
C VAL A 85 2.33 8.60 -0.13
N CYS A 86 3.21 9.31 0.57
CA CYS A 86 4.02 8.76 1.64
C CYS A 86 3.25 8.79 2.97
N THR A 87 3.13 7.65 3.64
CA THR A 87 2.40 7.49 4.91
C THR A 87 3.22 6.78 5.99
N VAL A 88 4.53 6.62 5.73
CA VAL A 88 5.45 6.12 6.76
C VAL A 88 5.55 7.16 7.88
N ARG A 89 5.74 6.68 9.10
CA ARG A 89 5.98 7.53 10.27
C ARG A 89 7.45 7.42 10.61
N GLU A 90 8.08 8.55 10.91
CA GLU A 90 9.38 8.54 11.57
C GLU A 90 9.18 8.04 13.00
N ALA A 91 10.15 7.24 13.48
CA ALA A 91 10.16 6.69 14.82
C ALA A 91 10.73 7.70 15.83
#